data_AF-A0A6S7DQK3-F1
#
_entry.id   AF-A0A6S7DQK3-F1
#
_cell.length_a   1.000
_cell.length_b   1.000
_cell.length_c   1.000
_cell.angle_alpha   90.00
_cell.angle_beta   90.00
_cell.angle_gamma   90.00
#
_symmetry.space_group_name_H-M   'P 1'
#
loop_
_entity.id
_entity.type
_entity.pdbx_description
1 polymer ?
#
loop_
_entity_poly.entity_id
_entity_poly.type
_entity_poly.pdbx_seq_one_letter_code
_entity_poly.pdbx_strand_id
1 'polypeptide(L)'
;MTAAMPLTPDARELLSLLAYVYLENNRPEKTAVVLNALRTLGLADPRHLATLALAQLRAGKPDAALSTLDQLAMQGGVDAPFHLIRSQALLALERRDEAAAAMRAYVALRPAPAAAPTEAETT
;
A
#
# COMPACT_ATOMS: atom_id res chain seq x y z
N MET A 1 15.36 28.51 -18.66
CA MET A 1 13.93 28.18 -18.68
C MET A 1 13.80 26.69 -18.94
N THR A 2 13.70 25.86 -17.89
CA THR A 2 13.50 24.42 -18.04
C THR A 2 12.06 24.18 -18.48
N ALA A 3 11.87 23.78 -19.73
CA ALA A 3 10.57 23.36 -20.23
C ALA A 3 10.11 22.16 -19.38
N ALA A 4 9.06 22.36 -18.59
CA ALA A 4 8.36 21.28 -17.94
C ALA A 4 7.74 20.44 -19.05
N MET A 5 8.31 19.26 -19.32
CA MET A 5 7.67 18.24 -20.15
C MET A 5 6.26 18.04 -19.57
N PRO A 6 5.18 18.22 -20.35
CA PRO A 6 3.85 17.93 -19.83
C PRO A 6 3.85 16.46 -19.40
N LEU A 7 3.68 16.21 -18.10
CA LEU A 7 3.66 14.87 -17.55
C LEU A 7 2.37 14.20 -18.03
N THR A 8 2.48 13.45 -19.11
CA THR A 8 1.36 12.78 -19.76
C THR A 8 0.81 11.65 -18.89
N PRO A 9 -0.46 11.25 -19.08
CA PRO A 9 -1.01 10.01 -18.53
C PRO A 9 -0.08 8.80 -18.73
N ASP A 10 0.64 8.76 -19.85
CA ASP A 10 1.63 7.74 -20.19
C ASP A 10 2.79 7.67 -19.19
N ALA A 11 3.27 8.82 -18.70
CA ALA A 11 4.34 8.87 -17.71
C ALA A 11 3.88 8.28 -16.36
N ARG A 12 2.63 8.53 -15.98
CA ARG A 12 2.03 7.90 -14.79
C ARG A 12 1.99 6.39 -14.98
N GLU A 13 1.41 5.92 -16.07
CA GLU A 13 1.24 4.49 -16.36
C GLU A 13 2.59 3.76 -16.38
N LEU A 14 3.60 4.32 -17.05
CA LEU A 14 4.95 3.75 -17.10
C LEU A 14 5.59 3.63 -15.71
N LEU A 15 5.51 4.68 -14.89
CA LEU A 15 6.05 4.65 -13.53
C LEU A 15 5.27 3.69 -12.62
N SER A 16 3.95 3.59 -12.79
CA SER A 16 3.12 2.61 -12.08
C SER A 16 3.53 1.18 -12.43
N LEU A 17 3.74 0.89 -13.72
CA LEU A 17 4.19 -0.42 -14.19
C LEU A 17 5.60 -0.74 -13.66
N LEU A 18 6.52 0.23 -13.68
CA LEU A 18 7.87 0.04 -13.15
C LEU A 18 7.85 -0.24 -11.64
N ALA A 19 7.04 0.49 -10.87
CA ALA A 19 6.87 0.26 -9.45
C ALA A 19 6.32 -1.14 -9.15
N TYR A 20 5.33 -1.59 -9.93
CA TYR A 20 4.79 -2.94 -9.87
C TYR A 20 5.87 -3.99 -10.15
N VAL A 21 6.62 -3.86 -11.24
CA VAL A 21 7.72 -4.79 -11.58
C VAL A 21 8.76 -4.85 -10.47
N TYR A 22 9.15 -3.72 -9.88
CA TYR A 22 10.08 -3.74 -8.75
C TYR A 22 9.50 -4.42 -7.51
N LEU A 23 8.20 -4.26 -7.24
CA LEU A 23 7.56 -4.89 -6.09
C LEU A 23 7.49 -6.41 -6.25
N GLU A 24 7.09 -6.89 -7.43
CA GLU A 24 7.03 -8.32 -7.77
C GLU A 24 8.41 -8.97 -7.71
N ASN A 25 9.48 -8.23 -8.00
CA ASN A 25 10.86 -8.69 -7.91
C ASN A 25 11.50 -8.46 -6.53
N ASN A 26 10.69 -8.21 -5.49
CA ASN A 26 11.12 -7.96 -4.12
C ASN A 26 12.23 -6.89 -4.01
N ARG A 27 12.07 -5.77 -4.72
CA ARG A 27 12.95 -4.58 -4.67
C ARG A 27 12.23 -3.40 -3.99
N PRO A 28 11.88 -3.51 -2.71
CA PRO A 28 11.01 -2.54 -2.04
C PRO A 28 11.58 -1.11 -2.00
N GLU A 29 12.90 -0.95 -1.92
CA GLU A 29 13.54 0.38 -1.95
C GLU A 29 13.33 1.06 -3.31
N LYS A 30 13.46 0.31 -4.41
CA LYS A 30 13.25 0.84 -5.77
C LYS A 30 11.79 1.15 -6.00
N THR A 31 10.88 0.28 -5.56
CA THR A 31 9.44 0.55 -5.59
C THR A 31 9.11 1.86 -4.85
N ALA A 32 9.65 2.04 -3.64
CA ALA A 32 9.42 3.25 -2.85
C ALA A 32 9.95 4.51 -3.55
N VAL A 33 11.12 4.45 -4.19
CA VAL A 33 11.68 5.59 -4.96
C VAL A 33 10.74 5.98 -6.11
N VAL A 34 10.29 5.01 -6.91
CA VAL A 34 9.43 5.28 -8.08
C VAL A 34 8.06 5.82 -7.65
N LEU A 35 7.43 5.22 -6.63
CA LEU A 35 6.14 5.70 -6.13
C LEU A 35 6.25 7.06 -5.44
N ASN A 36 7.37 7.33 -4.77
CA ASN A 36 7.61 8.66 -4.23
C ASN A 36 7.79 9.70 -5.33
N ALA A 37 8.43 9.35 -6.46
CA ALA A 37 8.49 10.22 -7.63
C ALA A 37 7.08 10.55 -8.15
N LEU A 38 6.23 9.54 -8.38
CA LEU A 38 4.81 9.73 -8.75
C LEU A 38 4.08 10.67 -7.78
N ARG A 39 4.29 10.51 -6.48
CA ARG A 39 3.70 11.36 -5.44
C ARG A 39 4.20 12.80 -5.53
N THR A 40 5.50 13.02 -5.67
CA THR A 40 6.09 14.37 -5.80
C THR A 40 5.64 15.09 -7.07
N LEU A 41 5.29 14.34 -8.12
CA LEU A 41 4.77 14.87 -9.37
C LEU A 41 3.25 15.13 -9.33
N GLY A 42 2.57 14.83 -8.22
CA GLY A 42 1.11 14.97 -8.09
C GLY A 42 0.31 13.94 -8.89
N LEU A 43 0.95 12.84 -9.32
CA LEU A 43 0.34 11.80 -10.16
C LEU A 43 -0.09 10.55 -9.37
N ALA A 44 0.22 10.49 -8.08
CA ALA A 44 -0.15 9.38 -7.21
C ALA A 44 -1.64 9.44 -6.84
N ASP A 45 -2.28 8.27 -6.89
CA ASP A 45 -3.62 8.05 -6.36
C ASP A 45 -3.56 7.25 -5.04
N PRO A 46 -4.70 7.02 -4.35
CA PRO A 46 -4.73 6.25 -3.10
C PRO A 46 -4.08 4.86 -3.18
N ARG A 47 -4.18 4.16 -4.33
CA ARG A 47 -3.55 2.84 -4.50
C ARG A 47 -2.04 2.95 -4.49
N HIS A 48 -1.48 3.96 -5.17
CA HIS A 48 -0.04 4.22 -5.15
C HIS A 48 0.48 4.52 -3.75
N LEU A 49 -0.29 5.24 -2.92
CA LEU A 49 0.08 5.49 -1.52
C LEU A 49 0.06 4.21 -0.69
N ALA A 50 -0.95 3.34 -0.86
CA ALA A 50 -0.98 2.04 -0.19
C ALA A 50 0.23 1.17 -0.60
N THR A 51 0.56 1.13 -1.88
CA THR A 51 1.75 0.41 -2.39
C THR A 51 3.05 1.02 -1.87
N LEU A 52 3.13 2.35 -1.75
CA LEU A 52 4.30 3.05 -1.21
C LEU A 52 4.51 2.70 0.27
N ALA A 53 3.44 2.71 1.07
CA ALA A 53 3.50 2.32 2.47
C ALA A 53 3.96 0.86 2.63
N LEU A 54 3.43 -0.06 1.81
CA LEU A 54 3.86 -1.45 1.79
C LEU A 54 5.35 -1.58 1.41
N ALA A 55 5.81 -0.85 0.39
CA ALA A 55 7.20 -0.87 -0.03
C ALA A 55 8.14 -0.30 1.05
N GLN A 56 7.76 0.79 1.71
CA GLN A 56 8.51 1.37 2.83
C GLN A 56 8.62 0.38 4.00
N LEU A 57 7.52 -0.29 4.35
CA LEU A 57 7.51 -1.32 5.38
C LEU A 57 8.46 -2.48 5.03
N ARG A 58 8.38 -3.02 3.80
CA ARG A 58 9.27 -4.09 3.32
C ARG A 58 10.74 -3.67 3.25
N ALA A 59 11.01 -2.38 3.06
CA ALA A 59 12.34 -1.79 3.10
C ALA A 59 12.83 -1.46 4.54
N GLY A 60 12.11 -1.90 5.58
CA GLY A 60 12.49 -1.65 6.98
C GLY A 60 12.30 -0.21 7.44
N LYS A 61 11.39 0.55 6.82
CA LYS A 61 11.09 1.95 7.15
C LYS A 61 9.66 2.11 7.68
N PRO A 62 9.32 1.53 8.85
CA PRO A 62 7.94 1.53 9.36
C PRO A 62 7.40 2.93 9.69
N ASP A 63 8.23 3.88 10.17
CA ASP A 63 7.78 5.26 10.40
C ASP A 63 7.34 5.96 9.11
N ALA A 64 8.11 5.78 8.03
CA ALA A 64 7.75 6.32 6.72
C ALA A 64 6.45 5.68 6.20
N ALA A 65 6.26 4.37 6.42
CA ALA A 65 5.04 3.68 6.06
C ALA A 65 3.83 4.28 6.80
N LEU A 66 3.93 4.53 8.11
CA LEU A 66 2.85 5.17 8.88
C LEU A 66 2.56 6.58 8.37
N SER A 67 3.57 7.39 8.09
CA SER A 67 3.36 8.74 7.54
C SER A 67 2.67 8.73 6.16
N THR A 68 2.98 7.74 5.31
CA THR A 68 2.29 7.55 4.03
C THR A 68 0.85 7.09 4.24
N LEU A 69 0.58 6.22 5.22
CA LEU A 69 -0.77 5.80 5.58
C LEU A 69 -1.60 6.97 6.11
N ASP A 70 -1.04 7.87 6.91
CA ASP A 70 -1.76 9.06 7.37
C ASP A 70 -2.22 9.93 6.18
N GLN A 71 -1.37 10.09 5.16
CA GLN A 71 -1.74 10.76 3.90
C GLN A 71 -2.86 10.03 3.17
N LEU A 72 -2.77 8.70 3.08
CA LEU A 72 -3.81 7.87 2.46
C LEU A 72 -5.16 7.98 3.20
N ALA A 73 -5.14 8.03 4.52
CA ALA A 73 -6.34 8.19 5.35
C ALA A 73 -7.00 9.57 5.11
N MET A 74 -6.21 10.64 4.98
CA MET A 74 -6.73 11.97 4.62
C MET A 74 -7.41 12.00 3.24
N GLN A 75 -7.05 11.07 2.34
CA GLN A 75 -7.69 10.88 1.02
C GLN A 75 -8.88 9.92 1.05
N GLY A 76 -9.28 9.43 2.23
CA GLY A 76 -10.38 8.48 2.39
C GLY A 76 -10.02 7.02 2.06
N GLY A 77 -8.74 6.71 1.84
CA GLY A 77 -8.26 5.37 1.50
C GLY A 77 -8.11 4.43 2.71
N VAL A 78 -9.15 4.34 3.56
CA VAL A 78 -9.16 3.48 4.75
C VAL A 78 -9.94 2.21 4.44
N ASP A 79 -9.23 1.15 4.06
CA ASP A 79 -9.77 -0.16 3.71
C ASP A 79 -9.03 -1.30 4.44
N ALA A 80 -9.33 -2.55 4.09
CA ALA A 80 -8.67 -3.69 4.73
C ALA A 80 -7.12 -3.66 4.54
N PRO A 81 -6.56 -3.54 3.32
CA PRO A 81 -5.12 -3.39 3.11
C PRO A 81 -4.47 -2.29 3.94
N PHE A 82 -5.11 -1.11 4.07
CA PHE A 82 -4.63 -0.02 4.92
C PHE A 82 -4.37 -0.50 6.35
N HIS A 83 -5.34 -1.18 6.97
CA HIS A 83 -5.24 -1.64 8.35
C HIS A 83 -4.20 -2.75 8.55
N LEU A 84 -4.01 -3.61 7.54
CA LEU A 84 -2.98 -4.63 7.57
C LEU A 84 -1.57 -4.02 7.58
N ILE A 85 -1.28 -3.09 6.66
CA ILE A 85 0.01 -2.41 6.58
C ILE A 85 0.26 -1.61 7.86
N ARG A 86 -0.77 -0.89 8.35
CA ARG A 86 -0.69 -0.13 9.61
C ARG A 86 -0.33 -1.02 10.79
N SER A 87 -0.98 -2.18 10.94
CA SER A 87 -0.70 -3.14 12.01
C SER A 87 0.75 -3.63 11.95
N GLN A 88 1.23 -4.02 10.76
CA GLN A 88 2.60 -4.52 10.59
C GLN A 88 3.65 -3.44 10.86
N ALA A 89 3.42 -2.20 10.43
CA ALA A 89 4.32 -1.08 10.72
C ALA A 89 4.36 -0.76 12.24
N LEU A 90 3.22 -0.79 12.91
CA LEU A 90 3.14 -0.61 14.37
C LEU A 90 3.85 -1.74 15.14
N LEU A 91 3.74 -2.99 14.66
CA LEU A 91 4.49 -4.11 15.25
C LEU A 91 6.00 -3.94 15.10
N ALA A 92 6.47 -3.50 13.93
CA ALA A 92 7.89 -3.24 13.69
C ALA A 92 8.45 -2.11 14.58
N LEU A 93 7.57 -1.23 15.06
CA LEU A 93 7.89 -0.16 16.02
C LEU A 93 7.59 -0.55 17.48
N GLU A 94 7.31 -1.81 17.75
CA GLU A 94 6.97 -2.35 19.08
C GLU A 94 5.71 -1.74 19.74
N ARG A 95 4.85 -1.05 18.97
CA ARG A 95 3.58 -0.45 19.42
C ARG A 95 2.45 -1.49 19.41
N ARG A 96 2.60 -2.52 20.27
CA ARG A 96 1.78 -3.75 20.25
C ARG A 96 0.27 -3.52 20.42
N ASP A 97 -0.15 -2.61 21.30
CA ASP A 97 -1.58 -2.37 21.54
C ASP A 97 -2.28 -1.76 20.32
N GLU A 98 -1.63 -0.78 19.69
CA GLU A 98 -2.15 -0.15 18.48
C GLU A 98 -2.11 -1.09 17.29
N ALA A 99 -1.07 -1.93 17.19
CA ALA A 99 -0.99 -2.97 16.18
C ALA A 99 -2.13 -3.97 16.29
N ALA A 100 -2.49 -4.38 17.51
CA ALA A 100 -3.61 -5.26 17.76
C ALA A 100 -4.95 -4.61 17.38
N ALA A 101 -5.12 -3.32 17.68
CA ALA A 101 -6.30 -2.55 17.26
C ALA A 101 -6.42 -2.47 15.73
N ALA A 102 -5.31 -2.17 15.03
CA ALA A 102 -5.29 -2.13 13.56
C ALA A 102 -5.58 -3.52 12.95
N MET A 103 -5.04 -4.59 13.53
CA MET A 103 -5.32 -5.96 13.07
C MET A 103 -6.80 -6.34 13.23
N ARG A 104 -7.44 -5.95 14.34
CA ARG A 104 -8.90 -6.14 14.52
C ARG A 104 -9.70 -5.43 13.43
N ALA A 105 -9.34 -4.18 13.10
CA ALA A 105 -9.98 -3.45 12.02
C ALA A 105 -9.79 -4.13 10.65
N TYR A 106 -8.58 -4.64 10.36
CA TYR A 106 -8.34 -5.44 9.15
C TYR A 106 -9.23 -6.68 9.09
N VAL A 107 -9.31 -7.46 10.18
CA VAL A 107 -10.12 -8.68 10.23
C VAL A 107 -11.60 -8.38 10.01
N ALA A 108 -12.11 -7.25 10.52
CA ALA A 108 -13.49 -6.83 10.33
C ALA A 108 -13.82 -6.40 8.89
N LEU A 109 -12.85 -5.87 8.15
CA LEU A 109 -13.04 -5.36 6.78
C LEU A 109 -12.62 -6.36 5.69
N ARG A 110 -11.84 -7.39 6.05
CA ARG A 110 -11.34 -8.40 5.11
C ARG A 110 -12.51 -9.14 4.45
N PRO A 111 -12.46 -9.36 3.12
CA PRO A 111 -13.40 -10.25 2.45
C PRO A 111 -13.38 -11.63 3.11
N ALA A 112 -14.55 -12.18 3.42
CA ALA A 112 -14.65 -13.55 3.89
C ALA A 112 -14.02 -14.48 2.84
N PRO A 113 -13.25 -15.50 3.24
CA PRO A 113 -12.83 -16.53 2.29
C PRO A 113 -14.09 -17.12 1.65
N ALA A 114 -14.11 -17.23 0.32
CA ALA A 114 -15.22 -17.85 -0.39
C ALA A 114 -15.48 -19.22 0.28
N ALA A 115 -16.66 -19.40 0.85
CA ALA A 115 -17.04 -20.67 1.43
C ALA A 115 -16.84 -21.73 0.35
N ALA A 116 -16.03 -22.76 0.66
CA ALA A 116 -15.88 -23.90 -0.23
C ALA A 116 -17.29 -24.40 -0.59
N PRO A 117 -17.57 -24.74 -1.86
CA PRO A 117 -18.84 -25.35 -2.20
C PRO A 117 -18.98 -26.60 -1.34
N THR A 118 -19.90 -26.55 -0.39
CA THR A 118 -20.32 -27.72 0.37
C THR A 118 -20.80 -28.72 -0.65
N GLU A 119 -20.10 -29.84 -0.77
CA GLU A 119 -20.54 -31.02 -1.51
C GLU A 119 -21.89 -31.45 -0.91
N ALA A 120 -22.96 -30.87 -1.44
CA ALA A 120 -24.31 -31.31 -1.25
C ALA A 120 -24.53 -32.50 -2.18
N GLU A 121 -25.02 -33.58 -1.57
CA GLU A 121 -25.78 -34.66 -2.19
C GLU A 121 -25.08 -35.53 -3.25
N THR A 122 -24.66 -36.71 -2.81
CA THR A 122 -24.98 -37.94 -3.54
C THR A 122 -25.21 -39.04 -2.51
N THR A 123 -26.48 -39.19 -2.10
CA THR A 123 -27.02 -40.43 -1.53
C THR A 123 -27.51 -41.30 -2.69
#